data_AF-A0A7R9MSD0-F1
#
_entry.id   AF-A0A7R9MSD0-F1
#
_cell.length_a   1.000
_cell.length_b   1.000
_cell.length_c   1.000
_cell.angle_alpha   90.00
_cell.angle_beta   90.00
_cell.angle_gamma   90.00
#
_symmetry.space_group_name_H-M   'P 1'
#
loop_
_entity.id
_entity.type
_entity.pdbx_description
1 polymer ?
#
loop_
_entity_poly.entity_id
_entity_poly.type
_entity_poly.pdbx_seq_one_letter_code
_entity_poly.pdbx_strand_id
1 'polypeptide(L)'
;MLYICENHFQRISNRSMFTGLKAINHFGRPDMNAFLKFVQKQHSYVSKVGVFSCGPSALTKTISQACETTNNRRKLPYFLHQYENFG
;
A
#
# COMPACT_ATOMS: atom_id res chain seq x y z
N MET A 1 19.89 -4.30 11.92
CA MET A 1 20.01 -5.51 11.09
C MET A 1 19.05 -5.52 9.91
N LEU A 2 17.72 -5.38 10.10
CA LEU A 2 16.75 -5.45 8.99
C LEU A 2 17.11 -4.55 7.78
N TYR A 3 17.39 -3.27 7.99
CA TYR A 3 17.78 -2.35 6.91
C TYR A 3 18.97 -2.84 6.07
N ILE A 4 19.99 -3.40 6.72
CA ILE A 4 21.19 -3.90 6.03
C ILE A 4 20.82 -5.13 5.20
N CYS A 5 20.06 -6.06 5.77
CA CYS A 5 19.59 -7.27 5.10
C CYS A 5 18.72 -6.96 3.87
N GLU A 6 17.81 -6.01 3.97
CA GLU A 6 16.92 -5.63 2.86
C GLU A 6 17.69 -4.93 1.73
N ASN A 7 18.58 -3.99 2.04
CA ASN A 7 19.26 -3.22 1.01
C ASN A 7 20.41 -3.95 0.31
N HIS A 8 21.09 -4.88 1.00
CA HIS A 8 22.30 -5.51 0.48
C HIS A 8 22.13 -6.99 0.14
N PHE A 9 21.22 -7.70 0.82
CA PHE A 9 21.19 -9.17 0.75
C PHE A 9 19.87 -9.75 0.21
N GLN A 10 18.77 -9.01 0.29
CA GLN A 10 17.46 -9.48 -0.18
C GLN A 10 17.45 -9.78 -1.69
N ARG A 11 18.11 -8.96 -2.51
CA ARG A 11 18.21 -9.16 -3.97
C ARG A 11 18.92 -10.45 -4.37
N ILE A 12 19.78 -10.97 -3.50
CA ILE A 12 20.58 -12.18 -3.77
C ILE A 12 19.78 -13.44 -3.43
N SER A 13 19.07 -13.42 -2.29
CA SER A 13 18.33 -14.59 -1.77
C SER A 13 16.86 -14.64 -2.23
N ASN A 14 16.35 -13.55 -2.82
CA ASN A 14 14.92 -13.33 -3.10
C ASN A 14 14.02 -13.47 -1.85
N ARG A 15 14.64 -13.40 -0.67
CA ARG A 15 14.05 -13.42 0.67
C ARG A 15 14.92 -12.60 1.59
N SER A 16 14.31 -11.97 2.58
CA SER A 16 15.02 -11.33 3.68
C SER A 16 15.82 -12.36 4.46
N MET A 17 17.13 -12.16 4.63
CA MET A 17 17.94 -13.00 5.52
C MET A 17 17.58 -12.82 6.99
N PHE A 18 16.90 -11.72 7.36
CA PHE A 18 16.52 -11.45 8.74
C PHE A 18 15.13 -11.99 9.09
N THR A 19 14.15 -11.82 8.19
CA THR A 19 12.76 -12.25 8.45
C THR A 19 12.35 -13.51 7.71
N GLY A 20 13.12 -13.96 6.72
CA GLY A 20 12.76 -15.08 5.84
C GLY A 20 11.65 -14.76 4.82
N LEU A 21 11.11 -13.54 4.80
CA LEU A 21 10.00 -13.15 3.94
C LEU A 21 10.46 -12.81 2.52
N LYS A 22 9.62 -13.14 1.53
CA LYS A 22 9.77 -12.68 0.13
C LYS A 22 9.34 -11.21 -0.05
N ALA A 23 8.49 -10.72 0.86
CA ALA A 23 7.99 -9.35 0.81
C ALA A 23 9.13 -8.33 0.97
N ILE A 24 9.03 -7.22 0.25
CA ILE A 24 10.00 -6.13 0.31
C ILE A 24 9.63 -5.21 1.48
N ASN A 25 10.58 -4.97 2.38
CA ASN A 25 10.40 -3.98 3.43
C ASN A 25 10.88 -2.61 2.93
N HIS A 26 9.97 -1.63 2.98
CA HIS A 26 10.27 -0.25 2.68
C HIS A 26 10.50 0.54 3.98
N PHE A 27 11.45 1.47 3.95
CA PHE A 27 11.76 2.35 5.07
C PHE A 27 11.22 3.75 4.80
N GLY A 28 10.34 4.23 5.67
CA GLY A 28 9.67 5.51 5.54
C GLY A 28 8.15 5.40 5.60
N ARG A 29 7.45 6.50 5.32
CA ARG A 29 5.99 6.51 5.22
C ARG A 29 5.57 6.06 3.81
N PRO A 30 4.50 5.26 3.67
CA PRO A 30 4.00 4.87 2.36
C PRO A 30 3.41 6.08 1.62
N ASP A 31 3.74 6.24 0.34
CA ASP A 31 3.03 7.15 -0.56
C ASP A 31 1.77 6.44 -1.11
N MET A 32 0.68 6.55 -0.36
CA MET A 32 -0.60 5.92 -0.74
C MET A 32 -1.17 6.50 -2.04
N ASN A 33 -0.89 7.75 -2.39
CA ASN A 33 -1.36 8.33 -3.65
C ASN A 33 -0.67 7.67 -4.84
N ALA A 34 0.66 7.53 -4.78
CA ALA A 34 1.41 6.83 -5.83
C ALA A 34 1.00 5.35 -5.91
N PHE A 35 0.85 4.70 -4.76
CA PHE A 35 0.46 3.30 -4.69
C PHE A 35 -0.93 3.05 -5.30
N LEU A 36 -1.95 3.81 -4.92
CA LEU A 36 -3.30 3.65 -5.46
C LEU A 36 -3.38 3.97 -6.96
N LYS A 37 -2.62 4.97 -7.46
CA LYS A 37 -2.51 5.23 -8.90
C LYS A 37 -1.87 4.06 -9.65
N PHE A 38 -0.87 3.41 -9.05
CA PHE A 38 -0.26 2.20 -9.61
C PHE A 38 -1.28 1.05 -9.66
N VAL A 39 -2.00 0.79 -8.56
CA VAL A 39 -3.07 -0.24 -8.51
C VAL A 39 -4.15 0.07 -9.55
N GLN A 40 -4.55 1.33 -9.69
CA GLN A 40 -5.56 1.75 -10.67
C GLN A 40 -5.12 1.45 -12.11
N LYS A 41 -3.85 1.69 -12.43
CA LYS A 41 -3.28 1.36 -13.75
C LYS A 41 -3.17 -0.15 -13.96
N GLN A 42 -2.71 -0.87 -12.96
CA GLN A 42 -2.45 -2.31 -13.03
C GLN A 42 -3.74 -3.14 -13.14
N HIS A 43 -4.81 -2.67 -12.49
CA HIS A 43 -6.09 -3.37 -12.41
C HIS A 43 -7.21 -2.61 -13.11
N SER A 44 -6.93 -1.98 -14.25
CA SER A 44 -7.92 -1.21 -15.03
C SER A 44 -9.10 -2.03 -15.56
N TYR A 45 -9.00 -3.37 -15.49
CA TYR A 45 -10.05 -4.32 -15.88
C TYR A 45 -11.16 -4.51 -14.83
N VAL A 46 -11.02 -3.96 -13.62
CA VAL A 46 -12.08 -3.97 -12.60
C VAL A 46 -12.68 -2.59 -12.40
N SER A 47 -13.93 -2.52 -11.96
CA SER A 47 -14.65 -1.25 -11.77
C SER A 47 -14.42 -0.63 -10.39
N LYS A 48 -14.22 -1.46 -9.36
CA LYS A 48 -14.12 -1.03 -7.96
C LYS A 48 -13.08 -1.86 -7.21
N VAL A 49 -12.42 -1.23 -6.23
CA VAL A 49 -11.47 -1.86 -5.30
C VAL A 49 -11.82 -1.42 -3.88
N GLY A 50 -11.98 -2.38 -2.97
CA GLY A 50 -12.14 -2.09 -1.54
C GLY A 50 -10.81 -1.80 -0.87
N VAL A 51 -10.75 -0.76 -0.02
CA VAL A 51 -9.59 -0.38 0.77
C VAL A 51 -10.00 -0.36 2.24
N PHE A 52 -9.47 -1.28 3.02
CA PHE A 52 -9.76 -1.38 4.46
C PHE A 52 -8.58 -0.87 5.27
N SER A 53 -8.85 -0.06 6.29
CA SER A 53 -7.80 0.43 7.19
C SER A 53 -8.19 0.26 8.66
N CYS A 54 -7.26 -0.28 9.44
CA CYS A 54 -7.34 -0.40 10.90
C CYS A 54 -6.03 0.13 11.49
N GLY A 55 -6.09 1.17 12.32
CA GLY A 55 -4.91 1.82 12.88
C GLY A 55 -5.16 3.25 13.38
N PRO A 56 -4.10 4.00 13.73
CA PRO A 56 -4.22 5.34 14.26
C PRO A 56 -5.00 6.28 13.31
N SER A 57 -5.79 7.19 13.89
CA SER A 57 -6.66 8.10 13.12
C SER A 57 -5.91 8.94 12.09
N ALA A 58 -4.66 9.32 12.37
CA ALA A 58 -3.82 10.03 11.42
C ALA A 58 -3.53 9.21 10.16
N LEU A 59 -3.24 7.90 10.32
CA LEU A 59 -2.95 6.99 9.22
C LEU A 59 -4.20 6.72 8.39
N THR A 60 -5.33 6.40 9.05
CA THR A 60 -6.58 6.04 8.37
C THR A 60 -7.13 7.22 7.57
N LYS A 61 -6.99 8.45 8.07
CA LYS A 61 -7.30 9.69 7.32
C LYS A 61 -6.43 9.86 6.08
N THR A 62 -5.13 9.59 6.16
CA THR A 62 -4.25 9.66 4.98
C THR A 62 -4.68 8.66 3.88
N ILE A 63 -5.14 7.47 4.28
CA ILE A 63 -5.65 6.45 3.34
C ILE A 63 -6.95 6.93 2.67
N SER A 64 -7.90 7.47 3.45
CA SER A 64 -9.16 8.04 2.92
C SER A 64 -8.88 9.13 1.90
N GLN A 65 -8.02 10.10 2.25
CA GLN A 65 -7.63 11.20 1.36
C GLN A 65 -6.96 10.71 0.07
N ALA A 66 -6.15 9.65 0.15
CA ALA A 66 -5.52 9.08 -1.03
C ALA A 66 -6.53 8.40 -1.97
N CYS A 67 -7.54 7.74 -1.40
CA CYS A 67 -8.65 7.16 -2.17
C CYS A 67 -9.45 8.26 -2.88
N GLU A 68 -9.85 9.32 -2.17
CA GLU A 68 -10.55 10.48 -2.73
C GLU A 68 -9.74 11.15 -3.85
N THR A 69 -8.46 11.43 -3.60
CA THR A 69 -7.55 12.06 -4.56
C THR A 69 -7.43 11.24 -5.84
N THR A 70 -7.35 9.92 -5.71
CA THR A 70 -7.22 9.01 -6.86
C THR A 70 -8.55 8.89 -7.63
N ASN A 71 -9.68 8.84 -6.92
CA ASN A 71 -11.02 8.77 -7.51
C ASN A 71 -11.42 10.04 -8.27
N ASN A 72 -10.97 11.22 -7.82
CA ASN A 72 -11.26 12.51 -8.47
C ASN A 72 -10.78 12.56 -9.93
N ARG A 73 -9.85 11.68 -10.33
CA ARG A 73 -9.39 11.54 -11.73
C ARG A 73 -10.41 10.86 -12.65
N ARG A 74 -11.50 10.32 -12.11
CA ARG A 74 -12.58 9.63 -12.85
C ARG A 74 -12.06 8.51 -13.77
N LYS A 75 -11.02 7.79 -13.32
CA LYS A 75 -10.48 6.60 -13.97
C LYS A 75 -10.87 5.37 -13.16
N LEU A 76 -11.17 4.27 -13.85
CA LEU A 76 -11.41 2.99 -13.18
C LEU A 76 -10.09 2.33 -12.79
N PRO A 77 -10.09 1.51 -11.72
CA PRO A 77 -11.15 1.34 -10.73
C PRO A 77 -11.32 2.54 -9.78
N TYR A 78 -12.53 2.64 -9.21
CA TYR A 78 -12.80 3.49 -8.04
C TYR A 78 -12.44 2.78 -6.74
N PHE A 79 -11.82 3.49 -5.81
CA PHE A 79 -11.45 3.00 -4.49
C PHE A 79 -12.56 3.31 -3.47
N LEU A 80 -13.05 2.29 -2.78
CA LEU A 80 -14.03 2.41 -1.70
C LEU A 80 -13.30 2.21 -0.37
N HIS A 81 -13.15 3.28 0.41
CA HIS A 81 -12.45 3.22 1.68
C HIS A 81 -13.41 2.89 2.82
N GLN A 82 -13.01 1.94 3.66
CA GLN A 82 -13.72 1.56 4.87
C GLN A 82 -12.74 1.53 6.06
N TYR A 83 -13.10 2.26 7.10
CA TYR A 83 -12.43 2.15 8.38
C TYR A 83 -12.97 0.95 9.14
N GLU A 84 -12.07 0.11 9.63
CA GLU A 84 -12.40 -1.09 10.40
C GLU A 84 -11.73 -1.03 11.76
N ASN A 85 -12.42 -1.52 12.79
CA ASN A 85 -11.89 -1.68 14.13
C ASN A 85 -12.10 -3.13 14.57
N PHE A 86 -11.07 -3.96 14.38
CA PHE A 86 -11.11 -5.41 14.68
C PHE A 86 -10.70 -5.73 16.12
N GLY A 87 -11.00 -4.81 17.05
CA GLY A 87 -10.72 -4.96 18.49
C GLY A 87 -11.64 -5.95 19.19
#